data_AF-A0A358IDT8-F1
#
_entry.id   AF-A0A358IDT8-F1
#
_cell.length_a   1.000
_cell.length_b   1.000
_cell.length_c   1.000
_cell.angle_alpha   90.00
_cell.angle_beta   90.00
_cell.angle_gamma   90.00
#
_symmetry.space_group_name_H-M   'P 1'
#
loop_
_entity.id
_entity.type
_entity.pdbx_description
1 polymer ?
#
loop_
_entity_poly.entity_id
_entity_poly.type
_entity_poly.pdbx_seq_one_letter_code
_entity_poly.pdbx_strand_id
1 'polypeptide(L)' 'MVARPLSPSAEDYLKAIYGLSENGEAASTSAIAESLAIQPPSVTEMIKRLAEAGLLEHEPHRGVRLTRPG' A
#
# COMPACT_ATOMS: atom_id res chain seq x y z
N MET A 1 -15.53 10.60 -15.52
CA MET A 1 -15.70 10.01 -14.16
C MET A 1 -14.58 10.57 -13.32
N VAL A 2 -14.86 11.41 -12.33
CA VAL A 2 -13.81 12.01 -11.49
C VAL A 2 -13.46 10.98 -10.43
N ALA A 3 -12.23 10.47 -10.44
CA ALA A 3 -11.71 9.67 -9.35
C ALA A 3 -11.83 10.53 -8.07
N ARG A 4 -12.55 10.02 -7.08
CA ARG A 4 -12.71 10.71 -5.80
C ARG A 4 -11.30 10.89 -5.20
N PRO A 5 -10.93 12.10 -4.74
CA PRO A 5 -9.60 12.32 -4.20
C PRO A 5 -9.34 11.34 -3.06
N LEU A 6 -8.16 10.71 -3.09
CA LEU A 6 -7.70 9.82 -2.03
C LEU A 6 -7.53 10.62 -0.74
N SER A 7 -7.61 9.95 0.41
CA SER A 7 -7.20 10.60 1.65
C SER A 7 -5.68 10.81 1.62
N PRO A 8 -5.16 11.85 2.31
CA PRO A 8 -3.70 12.05 2.41
C PRO A 8 -2.96 10.79 2.86
N SER A 9 -3.53 10.07 3.84
CA SER A 9 -2.97 8.80 4.30
C SER A 9 -2.97 7.71 3.24
N ALA A 10 -4.00 7.62 2.39
CA ALA A 10 -4.00 6.64 1.30
C ALA A 10 -2.91 6.95 0.27
N GLU A 11 -2.71 8.22 -0.08
CA GLU A 11 -1.64 8.63 -0.99
C GLU A 11 -0.25 8.31 -0.43
N ASP A 12 -0.02 8.56 0.85
CA ASP A 12 1.27 8.27 1.50
C ASP A 12 1.60 6.78 1.46
N TYR A 13 0.59 5.93 1.65
CA TYR A 13 0.75 4.47 1.51
C TYR A 13 1.08 4.05 0.10
N LEU A 14 0.36 4.56 -0.91
CA LEU A 14 0.64 4.22 -2.31
C LEU A 14 2.05 4.66 -2.72
N LYS A 15 2.48 5.86 -2.31
CA LYS A 15 3.84 6.36 -2.55
C LYS A 15 4.90 5.48 -1.88
N ALA A 16 4.68 5.09 -0.62
CA ALA A 16 5.62 4.21 0.10
C ALA A 16 5.71 2.83 -0.55
N ILE A 17 4.58 2.23 -0.93
CA ILE A 17 4.54 0.93 -1.62
C ILE A 17 5.21 1.04 -2.99
N TYR A 18 4.96 2.11 -3.74
CA TYR A 18 5.63 2.38 -5.01
C TYR A 18 7.14 2.37 -4.82
N GLY A 19 7.68 3.21 -3.93
CA GLY A 19 9.12 3.32 -3.67
C GLY A 19 9.75 2.00 -3.20
N LEU A 20 9.08 1.28 -2.32
CA LEU A 20 9.55 -0.03 -1.82
C LEU A 20 9.51 -1.13 -2.89
N SER A 21 8.70 -0.97 -3.94
CA SER A 21 8.55 -1.94 -5.02
C SER A 21 9.28 -1.58 -6.32
N GLU A 22 10.01 -0.45 -6.36
CA GLU A 22 10.73 0.01 -7.56
C GLU A 22 11.76 -1.02 -8.07
N ASN A 23 12.32 -1.84 -7.19
CA ASN A 23 13.26 -2.91 -7.57
C ASN A 23 12.58 -4.19 -8.10
N GLY A 24 11.26 -4.16 -8.31
CA GLY A 24 10.47 -5.31 -8.77
C GLY A 24 10.06 -6.27 -7.66
N GLU A 25 10.56 -6.06 -6.44
CA GLU A 25 10.12 -6.79 -5.24
C GLU A 25 8.79 -6.25 -4.72
N ALA A 26 8.06 -7.05 -3.97
CA ALA A 26 6.83 -6.61 -3.34
C ALA A 26 7.14 -5.98 -1.98
N ALA A 27 6.41 -4.92 -1.62
CA ALA A 27 6.61 -4.22 -0.37
C ALA A 27 6.10 -5.07 0.80
N SER A 28 6.95 -5.37 1.78
CA SER A 28 6.52 -6.07 2.99
C SER A 28 5.76 -5.12 3.92
N THR A 29 4.82 -5.65 4.70
CA THR A 29 4.05 -4.85 5.67
C THR A 29 4.94 -4.21 6.73
N SER A 30 6.04 -4.86 7.11
CA SER A 30 7.05 -4.32 8.02
C SER A 30 7.83 -3.15 7.39
N ALA A 31 8.26 -3.28 6.12
CA ALA A 31 8.95 -2.18 5.43
C ALA A 31 8.04 -0.96 5.25
N ILE A 32 6.75 -1.18 4.98
CA ILE A 32 5.75 -0.10 4.89
C ILE A 32 5.57 0.57 6.26
N ALA A 33 5.50 -0.21 7.34
CA ALA A 33 5.37 0.31 8.71
C ALA A 33 6.57 1.18 9.10
N GLU A 34 7.78 0.73 8.77
CA GLU A 34 9.03 1.46 8.99
C GLU A 34 9.09 2.75 8.15
N SER A 35 8.80 2.66 6.85
CA SER A 35 8.83 3.80 5.93
C SER A 35 7.86 4.92 6.32
N LEU A 36 6.71 4.56 6.89
CA LEU A 36 5.67 5.51 7.30
C LEU A 36 5.69 5.83 8.80
N ALA A 37 6.60 5.23 9.57
CA ALA A 37 6.72 5.37 11.02
C ALA A 37 5.39 5.12 11.78
N ILE A 38 4.70 4.05 11.41
CA ILE A 38 3.37 3.68 11.94
C ILE A 38 3.35 2.24 12.45
N GLN A 39 2.33 1.92 13.25
CA GLN A 39 2.21 0.61 13.87
C GLN A 39 1.76 -0.47 12.85
N PRO A 40 2.33 -1.70 12.90
CA PRO A 40 1.98 -2.78 11.98
C PRO A 40 0.47 -3.13 11.87
N PRO A 41 -0.32 -3.08 12.97
CA PRO A 41 -1.77 -3.27 12.87
C PRO A 41 -2.45 -2.20 12.00
N SER A 42 -2.03 -0.94 12.09
CA SER A 42 -2.57 0.16 11.26
C SER A 42 -2.25 -0.05 9.79
N VAL A 43 -1.06 -0.59 9.48
CA VAL A 43 -0.65 -0.92 8.12
C VAL A 43 -1.54 -2.01 7.52
N THR A 44 -1.77 -3.09 8.27
CA THR A 44 -2.62 -4.20 7.83
C THR A 44 -4.04 -3.73 7.49
N GLU A 45 -4.64 -2.90 8.35
CA GLU A 45 -5.97 -2.36 8.11
C GLU A 45 -6.04 -1.46 6.87
N MET A 46 -5.03 -0.60 6.66
CA MET A 46 -4.99 0.26 5.48
C MET A 46 -4.77 -0.54 4.19
N ILE A 47 -3.86 -1.51 4.21
CA ILE A 47 -3.63 -2.41 3.07
C ILE A 47 -4.93 -3.10 2.68
N LYS A 48 -5.65 -3.66 3.65
CA LYS A 48 -6.94 -4.31 3.39
C LYS A 48 -7.94 -3.36 2.72
N ARG A 49 -8.07 -2.12 3.20
CA ARG A 49 -8.97 -1.11 2.61
C ARG A 49 -8.58 -0.73 1.17
N LEU A 50 -7.29 -0.54 0.92
CA LEU A 50 -6.78 -0.22 -0.42
C LEU A 50 -6.93 -1.41 -1.39
N ALA A 51 -6.80 -2.65 -0.88
CA ALA A 51 -7.08 -3.87 -1.65
C ALA A 51 -8.55 -3.96 -2.04
N GLU A 52 -9.45 -3.71 -1.08
CA GLU A 52 -10.90 -3.65 -1.31
C GLU A 52 -11.28 -2.53 -2.31
N ALA A 53 -10.50 -1.45 -2.36
CA ALA A 53 -10.63 -0.37 -3.34
C ALA A 53 -9.99 -0.70 -4.71
N GLY A 54 -9.31 -1.84 -4.84
CA GLY A 54 -8.67 -2.30 -6.07
C GLY A 54 -7.38 -1.55 -6.45
N LEU A 55 -6.77 -0.83 -5.50
CA LEU A 55 -5.54 -0.04 -5.69
C LEU A 55 -4.25 -0.84 -5.41
N LEU A 56 -4.39 -1.97 -4.73
CA LEU A 56 -3.28 -2.87 -4.45
C LEU A 56 -3.72 -4.32 -4.40
N GLU A 57 -2.76 -5.21 -4.54
CA GLU A 57 -2.89 -6.64 -4.30
C GLU A 57 -1.96 -7.02 -3.14
N HIS A 58 -2.49 -7.77 -2.19
CA HIS A 58 -1.73 -8.28 -1.05
C HIS A 58 -1.80 -9.80 -1.07
N GLU A 59 -0.64 -10.43 -1.24
CA GLU A 59 -0.50 -11.89 -1.18
C GLU A 59 0.19 -12.28 0.14
N PRO A 60 -0.40 -13.21 0.92
CA PRO A 60 0.25 -13.74 2.11
C PRO A 60 1.66 -14.23 1.79
N HIS A 61 2.62 -13.83 2.63
CA HIS A 61 4.05 -14.17 2.48
C HIS A 61 4.77 -13.60 1.24
N ARG A 62 4.05 -12.96 0.30
CA ARG A 62 4.64 -12.27 -0.84
C ARG A 62 4.64 -10.76 -0.72
N GLY A 63 3.88 -10.17 0.19
CA GLY A 63 3.84 -8.71 0.37
C GLY A 63 2.81 -8.01 -0.50
N VAL A 64 3.00 -6.72 -0.72
CA VAL A 64 2.04 -5.81 -1.35
C VAL A 64 2.57 -5.30 -2.69
N ARG A 65 1.71 -5.28 -3.71
CA ARG A 65 1.99 -4.69 -5.02
C ARG A 65 0.88 -3.73 -5.44
N LEU A 66 1.25 -2.69 -6.17
CA LEU A 66 0.29 -1.79 -6.80
C LEU A 66 -0.40 -2.46 -7.98
N THR A 67 -1.69 -2.21 -8.12
CA THR A 67 -2.45 -2.55 -9.34
C THR A 67 -2.33 -1.41 -10.35
N ARG A 68 -2.77 -1.60 -11.60
CA ARG A 68 -2.72 -0.52 -12.62
C ARG A 68 -3.44 0.78 -12.22
N PRO A 69 -4.55 0.75 -11.46
CA PRO A 69 -5.21 1.97 -10.98
C PRO A 69 -4.55 2.66 -9.77
N GLY A 70 -3.61 2.01 -9.08
CA GLY A 70 -2.90 2.53 -7.90
C GLY A 70 -1.54 3.13 -8.24
#